data_AF-A0A2M7Q8Z5-F1
#
_entry.id   AF-A0A2M7Q8Z5-F1
#
_cell.length_a   1.000
_cell.length_b   1.000
_cell.length_c   1.000
_cell.angle_alpha   90.00
_cell.angle_beta   90.00
_cell.angle_gamma   90.00
#
_symmetry.space_group_name_H-M   'P 1'
#
loop_
_entity.id
_entity.type
_entity.pdbx_description
1 polymer ?
#
loop_
_entity_poly.entity_id
_entity_poly.type
_entity_poly.pdbx_seq_one_letter_code
_entity_poly.pdbx_strand_id
1 'polypeptide(L)'
;MEISNEYIRGLVEGEGSFTFSTTRKKVDGTRYKLPAFVISLHIRDKHLLQMIRDKLGLKSKIYYKIPMVNIQNAKTGVKYLSESKPFL
;
A
#
# COMPACT_ATOMS: atom_id res chain seq x y z
N MET A 1 -7.84 -17.41 -13.08
CA MET A 1 -9.12 -16.67 -13.02
C MET A 1 -8.82 -15.24 -13.38
N GLU A 2 -9.49 -14.67 -14.37
CA GLU A 2 -9.28 -13.29 -14.79
C GLU A 2 -10.22 -12.36 -14.01
N ILE A 3 -9.69 -11.25 -13.49
CA ILE A 3 -10.48 -10.24 -12.77
C ILE A 3 -11.12 -9.28 -13.77
N SER A 4 -12.42 -8.99 -13.62
CA SER A 4 -13.14 -8.08 -14.52
C SER A 4 -12.95 -6.61 -14.13
N ASN A 5 -13.15 -5.71 -15.08
CA ASN A 5 -13.05 -4.27 -14.83
C ASN A 5 -14.17 -3.78 -13.89
N GLU A 6 -15.34 -4.42 -13.95
CA GLU A 6 -16.51 -4.16 -13.12
C GLU A 6 -16.22 -4.52 -11.67
N TYR A 7 -15.53 -5.65 -11.43
CA TYR A 7 -15.08 -6.03 -10.10
C TYR A 7 -14.06 -5.02 -9.56
N ILE A 8 -13.07 -4.64 -10.38
CA ILE A 8 -12.08 -3.62 -9.99
C ILE A 8 -12.80 -2.32 -9.64
N ARG A 9 -13.75 -1.86 -10.45
CA ARG A 9 -14.55 -0.66 -10.18
C ARG A 9 -15.23 -0.73 -8.81
N GLY A 10 -15.95 -1.82 -8.53
CA GLY A 10 -16.63 -2.00 -7.23
C GLY A 10 -15.65 -2.01 -6.06
N LEU A 11 -14.49 -2.65 -6.23
CA LEU A 11 -13.43 -2.64 -5.20
C LEU A 11 -12.84 -1.23 -5.00
N VAL A 12 -12.63 -0.46 -6.07
CA VAL A 12 -12.16 0.92 -6.00
C VAL A 12 -13.17 1.81 -5.27
N GLU A 13 -14.46 1.58 -5.46
CA GLU A 13 -15.52 2.33 -4.77
C GLU A 13 -15.54 2.07 -3.26
N GLY A 14 -15.25 0.85 -2.82
CA GLY A 14 -15.22 0.48 -1.40
C GLY A 14 -13.88 0.75 -0.69
N GLU A 15 -12.76 0.39 -1.32
CA GLU A 15 -11.43 0.31 -0.68
C GLU A 15 -10.40 1.25 -1.33
N GLY A 16 -10.78 1.91 -2.43
CA GLY A 16 -9.92 2.84 -3.14
C GLY A 16 -9.88 4.23 -2.48
N SER A 17 -8.74 4.90 -2.60
CA SER A 17 -8.54 6.25 -2.09
C SER A 17 -7.74 7.09 -3.08
N PHE A 18 -8.33 8.20 -3.53
CA PHE A 18 -7.62 9.25 -4.24
C PHE A 18 -7.08 10.26 -3.23
N THR A 19 -5.76 10.40 -3.18
CA THR A 19 -5.06 11.14 -2.14
C THR A 19 -3.81 11.81 -2.69
N PHE A 20 -2.99 12.38 -1.80
CA PHE A 20 -1.67 12.90 -2.14
C PHE A 20 -0.57 12.16 -1.38
N SER A 21 0.45 11.69 -2.09
CA SER A 21 1.68 11.19 -1.50
C SER A 21 2.69 12.33 -1.36
N THR A 22 3.12 12.60 -0.13
CA THR A 22 4.25 13.52 0.10
C THR A 22 5.55 12.80 -0.22
N THR A 23 6.35 13.37 -1.11
CA THR A 23 7.68 12.86 -1.45
C THR A 23 8.71 13.99 -1.38
N ARG A 24 9.99 13.64 -1.41
CA ARG A 24 11.12 14.55 -1.21
C ARG A 24 12.11 14.44 -2.37
N LYS A 25 12.54 15.57 -2.93
CA LYS A 25 13.59 15.60 -3.95
C LYS A 25 14.90 15.16 -3.29
N LYS A 26 15.65 14.26 -3.93
CA LYS A 26 16.92 13.74 -3.40
C LYS A 26 18.01 14.82 -3.29
N VAL A 27 17.97 15.82 -4.18
CA VAL A 27 19.05 16.81 -4.34
C VAL A 27 19.01 17.88 -3.26
N ASP A 28 17.87 18.55 -3.10
CA ASP A 28 17.69 19.73 -2.24
C ASP A 28 16.81 19.44 -1.01
N GLY A 29 16.14 18.28 -1.01
CA GLY A 29 15.25 17.91 0.07
C GLY A 29 13.89 18.61 0.05
N THR A 30 13.53 19.28 -1.05
CA THR A 30 12.22 19.94 -1.19
C THR A 30 11.10 18.91 -1.18
N ARG A 31 10.04 19.16 -0.41
CA ARG A 31 8.86 18.29 -0.32
C ARG A 31 7.80 18.70 -1.34
N TYR A 32 7.18 17.72 -1.99
CA TYR A 32 6.09 17.95 -2.93
C TYR A 32 5.00 16.89 -2.75
N LYS A 33 3.76 17.28 -3.05
CA LYS A 33 2.58 16.42 -3.01
C LYS A 33 2.30 15.92 -4.41
N LEU A 34 2.32 14.60 -4.59
CA LEU A 34 1.93 13.96 -5.84
C LEU A 34 0.53 13.36 -5.68
N PRO A 35 -0.40 13.61 -6.61
CA PRO A 35 -1.64 12.86 -6.66
C PRO A 35 -1.35 11.36 -6.69
N ALA A 36 -2.08 10.60 -5.88
CA ALA A 36 -1.90 9.17 -5.72
C ALA A 36 -3.26 8.47 -5.65
N PHE A 37 -3.32 7.29 -6.25
CA PHE A 37 -4.43 6.36 -6.06
C PHE A 37 -3.91 5.17 -5.25
N VAL A 38 -4.63 4.82 -4.19
CA VAL A 38 -4.24 3.78 -3.23
C VAL A 38 -5.40 2.82 -3.04
N ILE A 39 -5.14 1.51 -3.13
CA ILE A 39 -6.04 0.46 -2.64
C ILE A 39 -5.33 -0.20 -1.46
N SER A 40 -5.98 -0.27 -0.30
CA SER A 40 -5.43 -0.90 0.90
C SER A 40 -6.29 -2.09 1.28
N LEU A 41 -5.72 -3.30 1.28
CA LEU A 41 -6.41 -4.52 1.70
C LEU A 41 -5.64 -5.21 2.83
N HIS A 42 -6.31 -6.15 3.50
CA HIS A 42 -5.67 -7.03 4.47
C HIS A 42 -4.59 -7.88 3.79
N ILE A 43 -3.55 -8.28 4.55
CA ILE A 43 -2.41 -9.06 4.03
C ILE A 43 -2.82 -10.37 3.32
N ARG A 44 -3.93 -10.97 3.75
CA ARG A 44 -4.52 -12.18 3.17
C ARG A 44 -4.87 -11.99 1.69
N ASP A 45 -5.21 -10.78 1.29
CA ASP A 45 -5.66 -10.44 -0.06
C ASP A 45 -4.54 -9.84 -0.92
N LYS A 46 -3.27 -10.05 -0.53
CA LYS A 46 -2.10 -9.60 -1.33
C LYS A 46 -2.18 -10.08 -2.78
N HIS A 47 -2.61 -11.32 -3.00
CA HIS A 47 -2.75 -11.88 -4.34
C HIS A 47 -3.75 -11.09 -5.18
N LEU A 48 -4.85 -10.61 -4.58
CA LEU A 48 -5.84 -9.79 -5.28
C LEU A 48 -5.22 -8.46 -5.75
N LEU A 49 -4.43 -7.79 -4.91
CA LEU A 49 -3.70 -6.57 -5.31
C LEU A 49 -2.72 -6.82 -6.46
N GLN A 50 -2.06 -7.99 -6.49
CA GLN A 50 -1.18 -8.37 -7.59
C GLN A 50 -1.96 -8.56 -8.89
N MET A 51 -3.09 -9.26 -8.84
CA MET A 51 -3.96 -9.44 -10.01
C MET A 51 -4.48 -8.10 -10.56
N ILE A 52 -4.90 -7.19 -9.69
CA ILE A 52 -5.38 -5.85 -10.09
C ILE A 52 -4.25 -5.06 -10.76
N ARG A 53 -3.06 -5.04 -10.14
CA ARG A 53 -1.87 -4.38 -10.70
C ARG A 53 -1.57 -4.90 -12.10
N ASP A 54 -1.57 -6.22 -12.27
CA ASP A 54 -1.21 -6.86 -13.53
C ASP A 54 -2.29 -6.63 -14.59
N LYS A 55 -3.57 -6.73 -14.23
CA LYS A 55 -4.70 -6.44 -15.13
C LYS A 55 -4.70 -4.99 -15.63
N LEU A 56 -4.33 -4.03 -14.78
CA LEU A 56 -4.26 -2.61 -15.11
C LEU A 56 -2.90 -2.20 -15.73
N GLY A 57 -1.95 -3.14 -15.90
CA GLY A 57 -0.62 -2.85 -16.48
C GLY A 57 0.24 -1.89 -15.64
N LEU A 58 0.04 -1.86 -14.32
CA LEU A 58 0.69 -0.88 -13.44
C LEU A 58 2.11 -1.32 -13.06
N LYS A 59 3.07 -0.39 -13.15
CA LYS A 59 4.46 -0.61 -12.67
C LYS A 59 4.64 -0.39 -11.16
N SER A 60 3.56 -0.07 -10.46
CA SER A 60 3.57 0.28 -9.04
C SER A 60 3.97 -0.91 -8.16
N LYS A 61 4.71 -0.62 -7.09
CA LYS A 61 5.03 -1.62 -6.06
C LYS A 61 3.86 -1.76 -5.08
N ILE A 62 3.66 -2.97 -4.57
CA ILE A 62 2.75 -3.25 -3.44
C ILE A 62 3.56 -3.12 -2.15
N TYR A 63 3.06 -2.32 -1.22
CA TYR A 63 3.73 -2.05 0.06
C TYR A 63 2.95 -2.67 1.21
N TYR A 64 3.67 -3.13 2.24
CA TYR A 64 3.08 -3.51 3.51
C TYR A 64 2.94 -2.27 4.39
N LYS A 65 1.71 -1.92 4.73
CA LYS A 65 1.45 -0.87 5.71
C LYS A 65 1.52 -1.48 7.10
N ILE A 66 2.62 -1.23 7.81
CA ILE A 66 2.72 -1.56 9.22
C ILE A 66 1.86 -0.52 9.97
N PRO A 67 0.86 -0.94 10.78
CA PRO A 67 0.10 0.01 11.58
C PRO A 67 1.08 0.75 12.50
N MET A 68 0.97 2.08 12.55
CA MET A 68 1.72 2.85 13.54
C MET A 68 1.21 2.45 14.93
N VAL A 69 1.99 1.62 15.62
CA VAL A 69 1.75 1.32 17.04
C VAL A 69 2.05 2.60 17.80
N ASN A 70 1.08 3.10 18.57
CA ASN A 70 1.31 4.21 19.47
C ASN A 70 2.24 3.72 20.58
N ILE A 71 3.54 4.05 20.52
CA ILE A 71 4.60 3.47 21.37
C ILE A 71 4.37 3.72 22.87
N GLN A 72 3.50 4.67 23.24
CA GLN A 72 3.07 4.86 24.62
C GLN A 72 2.31 3.65 25.21
N ASN A 73 1.63 2.86 24.37
CA ASN A 73 0.93 1.63 24.77
C ASN A 73 1.74 0.35 24.52
N ALA A 74 2.95 0.44 23.95
CA ALA A 74 3.76 -0.73 23.57
C ALA A 74 4.45 -1.45 24.75
N LYS A 75 4.20 -1.02 25.99
CA LYS A 75 4.62 -1.77 27.20
C LYS A 75 3.86 -3.10 27.37
N THR A 76 2.81 -3.36 26.58
CA THR A 76 2.05 -4.61 26.59
C THR A 76 2.19 -5.37 25.25
N GLY A 77 3.38 -5.89 24.98
CA GLY A 77 3.53 -7.30 24.56
C GLY A 77 3.24 -7.76 23.12
N VAL A 78 2.80 -6.95 22.16
CA VAL A 78 2.56 -7.46 20.79
C VAL A 78 3.78 -7.25 19.87
N LYS A 79 4.61 -8.29 19.74
CA LYS A 79 5.65 -8.38 18.69
C LYS A 79 5.00 -8.69 17.34
N TYR A 80 4.93 -7.71 16.44
CA TYR A 80 4.64 -7.99 15.04
C TYR A 80 5.94 -8.46 14.35
N LEU A 81 5.93 -9.68 13.83
CA LEU A 81 7.04 -10.29 13.11
C LEU A 81 7.35 -9.48 11.84
N SER A 82 8.36 -8.62 11.89
CA SER A 82 8.98 -8.06 10.70
C SER A 82 10.01 -9.05 10.16
N GLU A 83 9.59 -10.01 9.35
CA GLU A 83 10.51 -10.72 8.45
C GLU A 83 10.82 -9.82 7.25
N SER A 84 11.50 -8.71 7.51
CA SER A 84 12.20 -7.96 6.47
C SER A 84 13.57 -8.61 6.26
N LYS A 85 13.67 -9.52 5.29
CA LYS A 85 14.98 -9.80 4.70
C LYS A 85 15.48 -8.51 4.02
N PRO A 86 16.68 -8.01 4.36
CA PRO A 86 17.27 -6.89 3.64
C PRO A 86 17.55 -7.34 2.20
N PHE A 87 17.06 -6.57 1.22
CA PHE A 87 17.51 -6.73 -0.15
C PHE A 87 18.93 -6.13 -0.24
N LEU A 88 19.89 -7.02 -0.50
CA LEU A 88 21.22 -6.71 -1.02
C LEU A 88 21.12 -5.95 -2.35
#